data_AF-A0A348SDF8-F1
#
_entry.id   AF-A0A348SDF8-F1
#
_cell.length_a   1.000
_cell.length_b   1.000
_cell.length_c   1.000
_cell.angle_alpha   90.00
_cell.angle_beta   90.00
_cell.angle_gamma   90.00
#
_symmetry.space_group_name_H-M   'P 1'
#
loop_
_entity.id
_entity.type
_entity.pdbx_description
1 polymer ?
#
loop_
_entity_poly.entity_id
_entity_poly.type
_entity_poly.pdbx_seq_one_letter_code
_entity_poly.pdbx_strand_id
1 'polypeptide(L)'
;MSQPKARTVTKASAYARFRAIGEAYIDFALNEPRLYAAAFADCQPSREDSPSGWNILAEALDALVATGAMPKSRRAGAEIVAWSAVHGISDMVLLPYLQSRLKSNRKHLTTQVLDGVMRSLEITR
;
A
#
# COMPACT_ATOMS: atom_id res chain seq x y z
N MET A 1 10.32 -7.90 32.34
CA MET A 1 10.32 -7.02 31.16
C MET A 1 8.91 -6.47 30.99
N SER A 2 8.70 -5.17 31.24
CA SER A 2 7.38 -4.56 31.05
C SER A 2 7.03 -4.57 29.57
N GLN A 3 5.84 -5.06 29.22
CA GLN A 3 5.33 -4.92 27.86
C GLN A 3 5.31 -3.44 27.49
N PRO A 4 5.76 -3.05 26.28
CA PRO A 4 5.65 -1.68 25.83
C PRO A 4 4.17 -1.26 25.86
N LYS A 5 3.87 -0.10 26.44
CA LYS A 5 2.52 0.47 26.41
C LYS A 5 2.05 0.55 24.95
N ALA A 6 0.83 0.08 24.70
CA ALA A 6 0.20 0.20 23.38
C ALA A 6 0.28 1.66 22.93
N ARG A 7 0.97 1.91 21.81
CA ARG A 7 1.16 3.27 21.30
C ARG A 7 -0.17 3.76 20.76
N THR A 8 -0.70 4.85 21.31
CA THR A 8 -1.92 5.48 20.80
C THR A 8 -1.74 5.83 19.33
N VAL A 9 -2.67 5.37 18.49
CA VAL A 9 -2.66 5.70 17.06
C VAL A 9 -3.18 7.12 16.89
N THR A 10 -2.32 8.02 16.42
CA THR A 10 -2.68 9.40 16.06
C THR A 10 -2.99 9.50 14.56
N LYS A 11 -3.70 10.55 14.15
CA LYS A 11 -3.97 10.89 12.75
C LYS A 11 -2.70 10.86 11.89
N ALA A 12 -1.65 11.55 12.36
CA ALA A 12 -0.35 11.58 11.70
C ALA A 12 0.30 10.19 11.60
N SER A 13 0.20 9.35 12.65
CA SER A 13 0.77 8.01 12.62
C SER A 13 -0.02 7.03 11.73
N ALA A 14 -1.34 7.18 11.63
CA ALA A 14 -2.18 6.41 10.73
C ALA A 14 -1.88 6.77 9.27
N TYR A 15 -1.79 8.07 8.96
CA TYR A 15 -1.33 8.57 7.67
C TYR A 15 0.03 8.00 7.28
N ALA A 16 1.02 8.10 8.18
CA ALA A 16 2.37 7.62 7.92
C ALA A 16 2.43 6.10 7.72
N ARG A 17 1.68 5.33 8.51
CA ARG A 17 1.59 3.88 8.38
C ARG A 17 0.97 3.48 7.03
N PHE A 18 -0.15 4.08 6.65
CA PHE A 18 -0.80 3.78 5.37
C PHE A 18 0.14 4.09 4.19
N ARG A 19 0.84 5.23 4.24
CA ARG A 19 1.84 5.57 3.23
C ARG A 19 2.97 4.53 3.16
N ALA A 20 3.54 4.18 4.31
CA ALA A 20 4.66 3.26 4.40
C ALA A 20 4.31 1.86 3.87
N ILE A 21 3.07 1.38 4.07
CA ILE A 21 2.59 0.12 3.50
C ILE A 21 2.62 0.18 1.97
N GLY A 22 2.13 1.26 1.36
CA GLY A 22 2.16 1.43 -0.09
C GLY A 22 3.58 1.55 -0.66
N GLU A 23 4.47 2.27 0.04
CA GLU A 23 5.90 2.36 -0.32
C GLU A 23 6.56 0.98 -0.27
N ALA A 24 6.36 0.24 0.82
CA ALA A 24 6.92 -1.10 1.00
C ALA A 24 6.44 -2.10 -0.07
N TYR A 25 5.18 -2.01 -0.50
CA TYR A 25 4.64 -2.84 -1.58
C TYR A 25 5.41 -2.62 -2.89
N ILE A 26 5.57 -1.35 -3.29
CA ILE A 26 6.23 -0.98 -4.56
C ILE A 26 7.72 -1.29 -4.48
N ASP A 27 8.36 -1.01 -3.35
CA ASP A 27 9.77 -1.33 -3.13
C ASP A 27 10.03 -2.84 -3.19
N PHE A 28 9.14 -3.66 -2.62
CA PHE A 28 9.23 -5.12 -2.72
C PHE A 28 9.14 -5.60 -4.16
N ALA A 29 8.17 -5.11 -4.94
CA ALA A 29 8.03 -5.48 -6.34
C ALA A 29 9.29 -5.15 -7.18
N LEU A 30 9.90 -4.00 -6.91
CA LEU A 30 11.06 -3.51 -7.64
C LEU A 30 12.38 -4.19 -7.25
N ASN A 31 12.53 -4.58 -5.98
CA ASN A 31 13.75 -5.20 -5.48
C ASN A 31 13.71 -6.73 -5.61
N GLU A 32 12.53 -7.32 -5.55
CA GLU A 32 12.33 -8.78 -5.56
C GLU A 32 11.35 -9.23 -6.67
N PRO A 33 11.57 -8.86 -7.94
CA PRO A 33 10.58 -9.03 -9.02
C PRO A 33 10.16 -10.49 -9.25
N ARG A 34 11.05 -11.46 -8.98
CA ARG A 34 10.71 -12.89 -9.09
C ARG A 34 9.85 -13.39 -7.93
N LEU A 35 10.10 -12.91 -6.71
CA LEU A 35 9.25 -13.24 -5.56
C LEU A 35 7.90 -12.55 -5.69
N TYR A 36 7.89 -11.32 -6.18
CA TYR A 36 6.67 -10.61 -6.54
C TYR A 36 5.83 -11.39 -7.56
N ALA A 37 6.44 -11.82 -8.67
CA ALA A 37 5.75 -12.65 -9.67
C ALA A 37 5.22 -13.97 -9.07
N ALA A 38 5.97 -14.60 -8.17
CA ALA A 38 5.53 -15.81 -7.50
C ALA A 38 4.33 -15.58 -6.56
N ALA A 39 4.22 -14.41 -5.93
CA ALA A 39 3.11 -14.07 -5.05
C ALA A 39 1.76 -13.91 -5.78
N PHE A 40 1.79 -13.68 -7.09
CA PHE A 40 0.61 -13.54 -7.96
C PHE A 40 0.50 -14.62 -9.03
N ALA A 41 1.31 -15.68 -8.93
CA ALA A 41 1.21 -16.83 -9.82
C ALA A 41 -0.10 -17.59 -9.55
N ASP A 42 -0.63 -18.24 -10.59
CA ASP A 42 -1.80 -19.11 -10.48
C ASP A 42 -1.41 -20.43 -9.81
N CYS A 43 -1.13 -20.36 -8.52
CA CYS A 43 -0.84 -21.51 -7.67
C CYS A 43 -1.57 -21.36 -6.34
N GLN A 44 -2.20 -22.44 -5.88
CA GLN A 44 -2.87 -22.44 -4.59
C GLN A 44 -1.80 -22.60 -3.50
N PRO A 45 -1.61 -21.62 -2.60
CA PRO A 45 -0.60 -21.73 -1.56
C PRO A 45 -1.01 -22.82 -0.57
N SER A 46 -0.02 -23.58 -0.07
CA SER A 46 -0.25 -24.65 0.91
C SER A 46 -0.62 -24.14 2.32
N ARG A 47 -0.57 -22.83 2.53
CA ARG A 47 -0.93 -22.13 3.76
C ARG A 47 -1.33 -20.69 3.43
N GLU A 48 -2.20 -20.13 4.25
CA GLU A 48 -2.53 -18.69 4.19
C GLU A 48 -1.35 -17.81 4.63
N ASP A 49 -1.35 -16.57 4.17
CA ASP A 49 -0.42 -15.53 4.58
C ASP A 49 -0.77 -15.02 5.99
N SER A 50 0.24 -14.91 6.87
CA SER A 50 0.06 -14.46 8.25
C SER A 50 1.23 -13.60 8.74
N PRO A 51 0.99 -12.30 9.03
CA PRO A 51 -0.25 -11.56 8.79
C PRO A 51 -0.55 -11.42 7.29
N SER A 52 -1.83 -11.44 6.93
CA SER A 52 -2.24 -11.25 5.54
C SER A 52 -2.01 -9.81 5.07
N GLY A 53 -1.49 -9.65 3.86
CA GLY A 53 -1.31 -8.32 3.25
C GLY A 53 -2.62 -7.55 3.13
N TRP A 54 -3.73 -8.27 2.88
CA TRP A 54 -5.08 -7.70 2.83
C TRP A 54 -5.52 -7.15 4.19
N ASN A 55 -5.30 -7.92 5.26
CA ASN A 55 -5.66 -7.49 6.61
C ASN A 55 -4.84 -6.29 7.06
N ILE A 56 -3.54 -6.25 6.74
CA ILE A 56 -2.67 -5.10 7.04
C ILE A 56 -3.21 -3.82 6.38
N LEU A 57 -3.67 -3.91 5.13
CA LEU A 57 -4.28 -2.79 4.41
C LEU A 57 -5.60 -2.36 5.04
N ALA A 58 -6.51 -3.31 5.31
CA ALA A 58 -7.80 -3.04 5.91
C ALA A 58 -7.67 -2.35 7.28
N GLU A 59 -6.77 -2.86 8.14
CA GLU A 59 -6.48 -2.26 9.45
C GLU A 59 -5.92 -0.83 9.33
N ALA A 60 -5.06 -0.58 8.34
CA ALA A 60 -4.52 0.76 8.11
C ALA A 60 -5.62 1.75 7.68
N LEU A 61 -6.55 1.31 6.81
CA LEU A 61 -7.71 2.11 6.39
C LEU A 61 -8.68 2.36 7.55
N ASP A 62 -8.92 1.36 8.40
CA ASP A 62 -9.74 1.51 9.61
C ASP A 62 -9.12 2.51 10.58
N ALA A 63 -7.79 2.47 10.77
CA ALA A 63 -7.07 3.45 11.59
C ALA A 63 -7.19 4.88 11.03
N LEU A 64 -7.18 5.05 9.70
CA LEU A 64 -7.40 6.36 9.07
C LEU A 64 -8.80 6.90 9.36
N VAL A 65 -9.84 6.06 9.31
CA VAL A 65 -11.21 6.46 9.67
C VAL A 65 -11.32 6.78 11.15
N ALA A 66 -10.78 5.90 12.01
CA ALA A 66 -10.87 6.04 13.47
C ALA A 66 -10.19 7.32 13.98
N THR A 67 -9.14 7.78 13.30
CA THR A 67 -8.41 9.01 13.64
C THR A 67 -8.94 10.26 12.95
N GLY A 68 -9.95 10.12 12.07
CA GLY A 68 -10.47 11.23 11.25
C GLY A 68 -9.54 11.69 10.13
N ALA A 69 -8.51 10.90 9.79
CA ALA A 69 -7.66 11.14 8.62
C ALA A 69 -8.39 10.89 7.30
N MET A 70 -9.34 9.95 7.28
CA MET A 70 -10.18 9.61 6.13
C MET A 70 -11.66 9.69 6.52
N PRO A 71 -12.53 10.33 5.72
CA PRO A 71 -13.97 10.32 6.01
C PRO A 71 -14.54 8.91 5.89
N LYS A 72 -15.45 8.54 6.81
CA LYS A 72 -16.07 7.21 6.84
C LYS A 72 -16.78 6.83 5.53
N SER A 73 -17.31 7.81 4.80
CA SER A 73 -17.95 7.63 3.48
C SER A 73 -17.01 7.06 2.42
N ARG A 74 -15.69 7.25 2.56
CA ARG A 74 -14.66 6.73 1.64
C ARG A 74 -14.18 5.33 2.01
N ARG A 75 -14.61 4.76 3.13
CA ARG A 75 -14.08 3.48 3.63
C ARG A 75 -14.46 2.29 2.75
N ALA A 76 -15.70 2.25 2.27
CA ALA A 76 -16.17 1.15 1.42
C ALA A 76 -15.43 1.16 0.07
N GLY A 77 -14.73 0.06 -0.24
CA GLY A 77 -13.96 -0.08 -1.48
C GLY A 77 -12.57 0.57 -1.46
N ALA A 78 -12.16 1.18 -0.36
CA ALA A 78 -10.84 1.83 -0.25
C ALA A 78 -9.68 0.85 -0.45
N GLU A 79 -9.84 -0.42 -0.05
CA GLU A 79 -8.86 -1.48 -0.28
C GLU A 79 -8.59 -1.64 -1.77
N ILE A 80 -9.63 -1.73 -2.59
CA ILE A 80 -9.50 -1.91 -4.04
C ILE A 80 -8.82 -0.70 -4.67
N VAL A 81 -9.24 0.53 -4.30
CA VAL A 81 -8.60 1.75 -4.80
C VAL A 81 -7.10 1.76 -4.49
N ALA A 82 -6.72 1.45 -3.24
CA ALA A 82 -5.34 1.46 -2.81
C ALA A 82 -4.52 0.32 -3.45
N TRP A 83 -5.04 -0.91 -3.41
CA TRP A 83 -4.36 -2.11 -3.91
C TRP A 83 -4.17 -2.06 -5.42
N SER A 84 -5.22 -1.71 -6.18
CA SER A 84 -5.12 -1.60 -7.64
C SER A 84 -4.08 -0.57 -8.06
N ALA A 85 -3.94 0.54 -7.32
CA ALA A 85 -2.95 1.57 -7.63
C ALA A 85 -1.51 1.08 -7.44
N VAL A 86 -1.19 0.45 -6.29
CA VAL A 86 0.16 -0.06 -6.02
C VAL A 86 0.50 -1.29 -6.87
N HIS A 87 -0.46 -2.19 -7.09
CA HIS A 87 -0.28 -3.35 -7.97
C HIS A 87 -0.06 -2.91 -9.42
N GLY A 88 -0.90 -2.01 -9.93
CA GLY A 88 -0.80 -1.50 -11.30
C GLY A 88 0.52 -0.79 -11.58
N ILE A 89 0.98 0.10 -10.69
CA ILE A 89 2.28 0.75 -10.90
C ILE A 89 3.42 -0.26 -10.83
N SER A 90 3.39 -1.21 -9.90
CA SER A 90 4.39 -2.28 -9.77
C SER A 90 4.52 -3.10 -11.06
N ASP A 91 3.40 -3.54 -11.63
CA ASP A 91 3.42 -4.26 -12.91
C ASP A 91 3.92 -3.38 -14.06
N MET A 92 3.45 -2.13 -14.13
CA MET A 92 3.88 -1.21 -15.19
C MET A 92 5.38 -0.94 -15.15
N VAL A 93 5.98 -0.76 -13.96
CA VAL A 93 7.42 -0.50 -13.84
C VAL A 93 8.27 -1.74 -14.01
N LEU A 94 7.70 -2.95 -13.99
CA LEU A 94 8.42 -4.18 -14.31
C LEU A 94 8.44 -4.49 -15.82
N LEU A 95 7.54 -3.88 -16.60
CA LEU A 95 7.52 -4.04 -18.06
C LEU A 95 8.64 -3.21 -18.73
N PRO A 96 9.61 -3.85 -19.45
CA PRO A 96 10.78 -3.15 -20.00
C PRO A 96 10.45 -1.98 -20.94
N TYR A 97 9.40 -2.13 -21.75
CA TYR A 97 8.94 -1.08 -22.65
C TYR A 97 8.42 0.15 -21.89
N LEU A 98 7.68 -0.04 -20.80
CA LEU A 98 7.16 1.06 -20.00
C LEU A 98 8.25 1.73 -19.17
N GLN A 99 9.24 0.98 -18.67
CA GLN A 99 10.43 1.57 -18.03
C GLN A 99 11.10 2.61 -18.94
N SER A 100 11.26 2.28 -20.23
CA SER A 100 11.87 3.20 -21.22
C SER A 100 11.02 4.46 -21.49
N ARG A 101 9.68 4.34 -21.42
CA ARG A 101 8.74 5.44 -21.69
C ARG A 101 8.52 6.36 -20.51
N LEU A 102 8.49 5.83 -19.29
CA LEU A 102 8.17 6.62 -18.09
C LEU A 102 9.24 7.68 -17.78
N LYS A 103 10.49 7.48 -18.23
CA LYS A 103 11.63 8.42 -18.08
C LYS A 103 11.74 9.07 -16.68
N SER A 104 11.26 8.38 -15.66
CA SER A 104 11.09 8.89 -14.30
C SER A 104 11.78 7.94 -13.33
N ASN A 105 12.39 8.50 -12.28
CA ASN A 105 12.97 7.66 -11.24
C ASN A 105 11.85 6.99 -10.40
N ARG A 106 12.20 5.82 -9.83
CA ARG A 106 11.29 4.99 -9.01
C ARG A 106 10.57 5.81 -7.93
N LYS A 107 11.32 6.61 -7.18
CA LYS A 107 10.82 7.45 -6.09
C LYS A 107 9.73 8.43 -6.54
N HIS A 108 9.89 9.03 -7.72
CA HIS A 108 8.91 9.95 -8.27
C HIS A 108 7.59 9.23 -8.62
N LEU A 109 7.66 8.07 -9.28
CA LEU A 109 6.48 7.27 -9.62
C LEU A 109 5.73 6.80 -8.37
N THR A 110 6.45 6.27 -7.38
CA THR A 110 5.90 5.90 -6.08
C THR A 110 5.19 7.07 -5.42
N THR A 111 5.83 8.25 -5.40
CA THR A 111 5.23 9.46 -4.80
C THR A 111 3.94 9.86 -5.51
N GLN A 112 3.93 9.91 -6.84
CA GLN A 112 2.76 10.34 -7.63
C GLN A 112 1.55 9.41 -7.40
N VAL A 113 1.77 8.10 -7.41
CA VAL A 113 0.70 7.11 -7.23
C VAL A 113 0.14 7.18 -5.81
N LEU A 114 1.01 7.19 -4.79
CA LEU A 114 0.55 7.23 -3.40
C LEU A 114 -0.15 8.55 -3.06
N ASP A 115 0.35 9.67 -3.56
CA ASP A 115 -0.33 10.96 -3.38
C ASP A 115 -1.68 10.99 -4.12
N GLY A 116 -1.78 10.32 -5.27
CA GLY A 116 -3.03 10.13 -6.01
C GLY A 116 -4.06 9.34 -5.21
N VAL A 117 -3.66 8.20 -4.63
CA VAL A 117 -4.51 7.38 -3.75
C VAL A 117 -4.99 8.22 -2.56
N MET A 118 -4.08 8.92 -1.88
CA MET A 118 -4.43 9.78 -0.75
C MET A 118 -5.45 10.85 -1.11
N ARG A 119 -5.28 11.53 -2.25
CA ARG A 119 -6.27 12.52 -2.74
C ARG A 119 -7.62 11.87 -3.04
N SER A 120 -7.63 10.73 -3.71
CA SER A 120 -8.87 10.03 -4.10
C SER A 120 -9.69 9.55 -2.91
N LEU A 121 -9.02 9.19 -1.82
CA LEU A 121 -9.61 8.73 -0.58
C LEU A 121 -9.82 9.87 0.44
N GLU A 122 -9.51 11.11 0.08
CA GLU A 122 -9.61 12.29 0.96
C GLU A 122 -8.80 12.13 2.27
N ILE A 123 -7.64 11.47 2.18
CA ILE A 123 -6.76 11.22 3.32
C ILE A 123 -5.96 12.48 3.65
N THR A 124 -6.04 12.93 4.90
CA THR A 124 -5.33 14.12 5.40
C THR A 124 -4.42 13.80 6.57
N ARG A 125 -3.32 14.57 6.71
CA ARG A 125 -2.36 14.46 7.82
C ARG A 125 -2.94 14.98 9.13
#